data_AF-A0A2H6MV28-F1
#
_entry.id   AF-A0A2H6MV28-F1
#
_cell.length_a   1.000
_cell.length_b   1.000
_cell.length_c   1.000
_cell.angle_alpha   90.00
_cell.angle_beta   90.00
_cell.angle_gamma   90.00
#
_symmetry.space_group_name_H-M   'P 1'
#
loop_
_entity.id
_entity.type
_entity.pdbx_description
1 polymer ?
#
loop_
_entity_poly.entity_id
_entity_poly.type
_entity_poly.pdbx_seq_one_letter_code
_entity_poly.pdbx_strand_id
1 'polypeptide(L)'
;VELNVEKHFEALRQFLLMEDGEFAQSLSDLLFEKLGTGQTPGELLNPLVLNSILNKALQYSLHGDSHLASNLSFALKYLPDMFKPNAPDALTCLDLRYKVDWPLNIVITENCMNKYNKIFSFLLQLKHMVWTLKDVWFHLKRTGKTDLHYFCQIFLFFSIE
;
A
#
# COMPACT_ATOMS: atom_id res chain seq x y z
N VAL A 1 -7.83 -31.43 16.84
CA VAL A 1 -7.14 -30.38 16.05
C VAL A 1 -7.84 -29.08 16.37
N GLU A 2 -7.22 -28.22 17.19
CA GLU A 2 -7.76 -26.89 17.45
C GLU A 2 -7.52 -26.04 16.21
N LEU A 3 -8.60 -25.58 15.59
CA LEU A 3 -8.57 -24.81 14.34
C LEU A 3 -8.09 -23.36 14.53
N ASN A 4 -7.79 -22.96 15.77
CA ASN A 4 -7.24 -21.65 16.15
C ASN A 4 -7.92 -20.48 15.42
N VAL A 5 -9.25 -20.51 15.32
CA VAL A 5 -10.04 -19.56 14.54
C VAL A 5 -9.77 -18.12 14.97
N GLU A 6 -9.55 -17.90 16.26
CA GLU A 6 -9.19 -16.59 16.83
C GLU A 6 -7.93 -16.01 16.18
N LYS A 7 -6.89 -16.83 15.97
CA LYS A 7 -5.65 -16.38 15.32
C LYS A 7 -5.86 -16.01 13.85
N HIS A 8 -6.77 -16.71 13.16
CA HIS A 8 -7.15 -16.34 11.79
C HIS A 8 -7.88 -14.99 11.76
N PHE A 9 -8.79 -14.73 12.70
CA PHE A 9 -9.45 -13.41 12.81
C PHE A 9 -8.46 -12.30 13.16
N GLU A 10 -7.51 -12.58 14.05
CA GLU A 10 -6.43 -11.67 14.38
C GLU A 10 -5.59 -11.32 13.15
N ALA A 11 -5.19 -12.31 12.35
CA ALA A 11 -4.48 -12.07 11.09
C ALA A 11 -5.31 -11.23 10.09
N LEU A 12 -6.60 -11.52 9.94
CA LEU A 12 -7.49 -10.71 9.09
C LEU A 12 -7.56 -9.25 9.57
N ARG A 13 -7.58 -9.02 10.89
CA ARG A 13 -7.58 -7.69 11.50
C ARG A 13 -6.25 -6.98 11.26
N GLN A 14 -5.13 -7.65 11.51
CA GLN A 14 -3.78 -7.11 11.35
C GLN A 14 -3.49 -6.69 9.91
N PHE A 15 -3.80 -7.56 8.94
CA PHE A 15 -3.38 -7.36 7.55
C PHE A 15 -4.46 -6.73 6.66
N LEU A 16 -5.68 -7.28 6.63
CA LEU A 16 -6.73 -6.77 5.71
C LEU A 16 -7.38 -5.49 6.23
N LEU A 17 -7.45 -5.28 7.55
CA LEU A 17 -7.91 -4.02 8.13
C LEU A 17 -6.78 -3.04 8.41
N MET A 18 -5.54 -3.37 8.04
CA MET A 18 -4.35 -2.52 8.24
C MET A 18 -4.15 -2.04 9.69
N GLU A 19 -4.52 -2.88 10.67
CA GLU A 19 -4.26 -2.57 12.10
C GLU A 19 -2.75 -2.57 12.38
N ASP A 20 -2.00 -3.49 11.75
CA ASP A 20 -0.55 -3.46 11.80
C ASP A 20 -0.04 -2.28 10.94
N GLY A 21 0.27 -1.18 11.62
CA GLY A 21 0.69 0.07 10.99
C GLY A 21 2.01 -0.05 10.22
N GLU A 22 2.95 -0.89 10.67
CA GLU A 22 4.25 -1.07 10.01
C GLU A 22 4.08 -1.84 8.70
N PHE A 23 3.30 -2.94 8.75
CA PHE A 23 2.89 -3.66 7.54
C PHE A 23 2.17 -2.74 6.56
N ALA A 24 1.14 -2.04 7.02
CA ALA A 24 0.28 -1.23 6.17
C ALA A 24 1.06 -0.06 5.54
N GLN A 25 1.98 0.54 6.29
CA GLN A 25 2.84 1.61 5.80
C GLN A 25 3.82 1.08 4.74
N SER A 26 4.57 0.01 5.06
CA SER A 26 5.55 -0.58 4.16
C SER A 26 4.92 -1.08 2.85
N LEU A 27 3.79 -1.79 2.94
CA LEU A 27 3.06 -2.29 1.78
C LEU A 27 2.61 -1.14 0.86
N SER A 28 2.02 -0.10 1.45
CA SER A 28 1.47 1.01 0.69
C SER A 28 2.56 1.86 0.05
N ASP A 29 3.64 2.16 0.78
CA ASP A 29 4.75 2.95 0.26
C ASP A 29 5.41 2.23 -0.93
N LEU A 30 5.67 0.93 -0.83
CA LEU A 30 6.26 0.13 -1.91
C LEU A 30 5.35 0.09 -3.15
N LEU A 31 4.03 -0.02 -2.98
CA LEU A 31 3.06 0.02 -4.07
C LEU A 31 3.02 1.41 -4.73
N PHE A 32 2.97 2.48 -3.94
CA PHE A 32 2.84 3.85 -4.46
C PHE A 32 4.12 4.38 -5.08
N GLU A 33 5.29 4.03 -4.53
CA GLU A 33 6.57 4.33 -5.17
C GLU A 33 6.64 3.73 -6.57
N LYS A 34 6.23 2.46 -6.72
CA LYS A 34 6.19 1.78 -8.01
C LYS A 34 5.12 2.32 -8.96
N LEU A 35 4.01 2.82 -8.42
CA LEU A 35 3.00 3.52 -9.20
C LEU A 35 3.52 4.88 -9.69
N GLY A 36 4.24 5.61 -8.83
CA GLY A 36 4.80 6.93 -9.09
C GLY A 36 5.99 6.93 -10.06
N THR A 37 6.72 5.83 -10.21
CA THR A 37 7.80 5.70 -11.20
C THR A 37 7.31 5.61 -12.65
N GLY A 38 5.99 5.55 -12.88
CA GLY A 38 5.40 5.55 -14.22
C GLY A 38 5.50 4.21 -14.95
N GLN A 39 5.63 3.10 -14.22
CA GLN A 39 5.63 1.76 -14.82
C GLN A 39 4.28 1.45 -15.50
N THR A 40 4.32 0.59 -16.51
CA THR A 40 3.09 0.11 -17.14
C THR A 40 2.31 -0.78 -16.17
N PRO A 41 0.97 -0.87 -16.30
CA PRO A 41 0.14 -1.78 -15.51
C PRO A 41 0.64 -3.22 -15.47
N GLY A 42 1.11 -3.75 -16.61
CA GLY A 42 1.64 -5.11 -16.69
C GLY A 42 2.95 -5.33 -15.92
N GLU A 43 3.78 -4.29 -15.77
CA GLU A 43 5.05 -4.39 -15.03
C GLU A 43 4.83 -4.35 -13.52
N LEU A 44 4.00 -3.41 -13.03
CA LEU A 44 3.71 -3.28 -11.59
C LEU A 44 2.86 -4.44 -11.08
N LEU A 45 1.81 -4.80 -11.83
CA LEU A 45 0.85 -5.84 -11.42
C LEU A 45 1.34 -7.25 -11.75
N ASN A 46 2.63 -7.40 -12.08
CA ASN A 46 3.27 -8.68 -12.24
C ASN A 46 3.25 -9.45 -10.89
N PRO A 47 2.78 -10.72 -10.87
CA PRO A 47 2.77 -11.54 -9.67
C PRO A 47 4.12 -11.59 -8.93
N LEU A 48 5.24 -11.56 -9.65
CA LEU A 48 6.58 -11.54 -9.05
C LEU A 48 6.84 -10.25 -8.26
N VAL A 49 6.47 -9.11 -8.83
CA VAL A 49 6.62 -7.80 -8.20
C VAL A 49 5.69 -7.69 -7.00
N LEU A 50 4.41 -8.06 -7.17
CA LEU A 50 3.41 -8.03 -6.10
C LEU A 50 3.79 -8.95 -4.92
N ASN A 51 4.25 -10.18 -5.20
CA ASN A 51 4.71 -11.10 -4.16
C ASN A 51 5.98 -10.58 -3.46
N SER A 52 6.91 -9.96 -4.21
CA SER A 52 8.09 -9.33 -3.62
C SER A 52 7.72 -8.18 -2.70
N ILE A 53 6.77 -7.33 -3.10
CA ILE A 53 6.25 -6.23 -2.28
C ILE A 53 5.58 -6.77 -1.01
N LEU A 54 4.71 -7.78 -1.15
CA LEU A 54 4.01 -8.39 -0.01
C LEU A 54 5.00 -8.98 0.99
N ASN A 55 5.95 -9.80 0.53
CA ASN A 55 6.95 -10.43 1.40
C ASN A 55 7.84 -9.40 2.09
N LYS A 56 8.22 -8.34 1.38
CA LYS A 56 9.00 -7.25 1.98
C LYS A 56 8.19 -6.53 3.06
N ALA A 57 6.92 -6.22 2.81
CA ALA A 57 6.06 -5.60 3.80
C ALA A 57 5.84 -6.50 5.04
N LEU A 58 5.71 -7.81 4.83
CA LEU A 58 5.61 -8.78 5.92
C LEU A 58 6.87 -8.82 6.78
N GLN A 59 8.07 -8.66 6.21
CA GLN A 59 9.30 -8.60 7.01
C GLN A 59 9.37 -7.41 7.97
N TYR A 60 8.64 -6.33 7.70
CA TYR A 60 8.52 -5.18 8.60
C TYR A 60 7.36 -5.29 9.59
N SER A 61 6.54 -6.34 9.49
CA SER A 61 5.41 -6.57 10.40
C SER A 61 5.87 -7.32 11.65
N LEU A 62 5.36 -6.92 12.80
CA LEU A 62 5.52 -7.68 14.05
C LEU A 62 4.88 -9.08 13.98
N HIS A 63 3.96 -9.29 13.03
CA HIS A 63 3.21 -10.52 12.81
C HIS A 63 3.61 -11.26 11.53
N GLY A 64 4.67 -10.78 10.85
CA GLY A 64 5.12 -11.30 9.56
C GLY A 64 5.64 -12.74 9.60
N ASP A 65 6.24 -13.14 10.71
CA ASP A 65 6.79 -14.49 10.93
C ASP A 65 5.72 -15.53 11.29
N SER A 66 4.46 -15.10 11.44
CA SER A 66 3.34 -16.01 11.68
C SER A 66 3.13 -16.91 10.47
N HIS A 67 2.89 -18.21 10.71
CA HIS A 67 2.47 -19.13 9.66
C HIS A 67 1.21 -18.64 8.93
N LEU A 68 0.40 -17.79 9.56
CA LEU A 68 -0.79 -17.20 8.96
C LEU A 68 -0.49 -16.12 7.91
N ALA A 69 0.67 -15.47 7.97
CA ALA A 69 1.10 -14.50 6.96
C ALA A 69 1.30 -15.16 5.59
N SER A 70 1.71 -16.44 5.57
CA SER A 70 1.86 -17.22 4.33
C SER A 70 0.55 -17.46 3.57
N ASN A 71 -0.60 -17.25 4.22
CA ASN A 71 -1.91 -17.36 3.59
C ASN A 71 -2.28 -16.09 2.80
N LEU A 72 -1.51 -15.00 2.93
CA LEU A 72 -1.76 -13.77 2.19
C LEU A 72 -1.23 -13.88 0.77
N SER A 73 -2.00 -13.34 -0.17
CA SER A 73 -1.59 -13.23 -1.57
C SER A 73 -2.30 -12.07 -2.23
N PHE A 74 -1.68 -11.51 -3.27
CA PHE A 74 -2.36 -10.55 -4.12
C PHE A 74 -3.15 -11.26 -5.21
N ALA A 75 -4.35 -10.75 -5.48
CA ALA A 75 -5.16 -11.15 -6.63
C ALA A 75 -5.53 -9.92 -7.45
N LEU A 76 -5.47 -10.07 -8.77
CA LEU A 76 -5.86 -9.03 -9.70
C LEU A 76 -7.31 -9.24 -10.14
N LYS A 77 -8.18 -8.25 -9.91
CA LYS A 77 -9.58 -8.27 -10.38
C LYS A 77 -9.67 -8.07 -11.89
N TYR A 78 -8.88 -7.14 -12.41
CA TYR A 78 -8.79 -6.78 -13.82
C TYR A 78 -7.46 -6.07 -14.05
N LEU A 79 -6.93 -6.11 -15.28
CA LEU A 79 -5.75 -5.33 -15.63
C LEU A 79 -6.20 -3.99 -16.24
N PRO A 80 -5.86 -2.83 -15.66
CA PRO A 80 -6.18 -1.54 -16.28
C PRO A 80 -5.28 -1.29 -17.50
N ASP A 81 -5.82 -0.64 -18.53
CA ASP A 81 -5.04 -0.31 -19.75
C ASP A 81 -3.95 0.74 -19.47
N MET A 82 -4.23 1.69 -18.57
CA MET A 82 -3.30 2.73 -18.14
C MET A 82 -3.49 3.04 -16.67
N PHE A 83 -2.39 3.31 -15.97
CA PHE A 83 -2.46 3.88 -14.64
C PHE A 83 -2.71 5.38 -14.68
N LYS A 84 -3.53 5.84 -13.73
CA LYS A 84 -3.69 7.24 -13.39
C LYS A 84 -3.06 7.44 -12.02
N PRO A 85 -1.76 7.77 -11.93
CA PRO A 85 -1.02 7.75 -10.66
C PRO A 85 -1.57 8.73 -9.61
N ASN A 86 -2.27 9.78 -10.02
CA ASN A 86 -2.90 10.74 -9.10
C ASN A 86 -4.35 10.41 -8.77
N ALA A 87 -4.92 9.37 -9.38
CA ALA A 87 -6.30 9.00 -9.14
C ALA A 87 -6.39 8.11 -7.90
N PRO A 88 -7.35 8.35 -6.99
CA PRO A 88 -7.48 7.55 -5.78
C PRO A 88 -7.79 6.09 -6.09
N ASP A 89 -8.41 5.80 -7.24
CA ASP A 89 -8.83 4.48 -7.67
C ASP A 89 -7.76 3.68 -8.44
N ALA A 90 -6.53 4.19 -8.56
CA ALA A 90 -5.46 3.60 -9.36
C ALA A 90 -5.15 2.12 -9.06
N LEU A 91 -5.29 1.72 -7.79
CA LEU A 91 -5.02 0.35 -7.32
C LEU A 91 -6.30 -0.44 -6.96
N THR A 92 -7.48 0.01 -7.39
CA THR A 92 -8.75 -0.72 -7.13
C THR A 92 -8.83 -2.08 -7.83
N CYS A 93 -8.01 -2.28 -8.85
CA CYS A 93 -7.79 -3.54 -9.53
C CYS A 93 -7.15 -4.62 -8.65
N LEU A 94 -6.53 -4.26 -7.52
CA LEU A 94 -5.79 -5.16 -6.64
C LEU A 94 -6.63 -5.55 -5.40
N ASP A 95 -6.63 -6.85 -5.08
CA ASP A 95 -7.19 -7.43 -3.85
C ASP A 95 -6.09 -8.10 -3.02
N LEU A 96 -6.18 -7.99 -1.69
CA LEU A 96 -5.38 -8.79 -0.76
C LEU A 96 -6.20 -9.99 -0.29
N ARG A 97 -5.90 -11.16 -0.85
CA ARG A 97 -6.58 -12.42 -0.54
C ARG A 97 -5.94 -13.12 0.64
N TYR A 98 -6.79 -13.79 1.42
CA TYR A 98 -6.37 -14.65 2.52
C TYR A 98 -6.88 -16.07 2.25
N LYS A 99 -5.96 -17.03 2.11
CA LYS A 99 -6.29 -18.44 1.90
C LYS A 99 -6.87 -19.03 3.19
N VAL A 100 -8.09 -19.56 3.09
CA VAL A 100 -8.76 -20.26 4.19
C VAL A 100 -8.98 -21.70 3.79
N ASP A 101 -8.29 -22.60 4.48
CA ASP A 101 -8.42 -24.04 4.25
C ASP A 101 -9.66 -24.60 4.96
N TRP A 102 -10.19 -25.71 4.46
CA TRP A 102 -11.26 -26.45 5.14
C TRP A 102 -10.75 -26.94 6.50
N PRO A 103 -11.55 -26.91 7.59
CA PRO A 103 -12.97 -26.54 7.69
C PRO A 103 -13.23 -25.05 8.04
N LEU A 104 -12.19 -24.21 8.10
CA LEU A 104 -12.33 -22.81 8.52
C LEU A 104 -13.18 -21.98 7.56
N ASN A 105 -13.26 -22.38 6.29
CA ASN A 105 -14.08 -21.73 5.26
C ASN A 105 -15.59 -21.78 5.55
N ILE A 106 -16.03 -22.66 6.47
CA ILE A 106 -17.42 -22.68 6.96
C ILE A 106 -17.71 -21.43 7.81
N VAL A 107 -16.73 -20.96 8.57
CA VAL A 107 -16.85 -19.78 9.43
C VAL A 107 -16.43 -18.53 8.67
N ILE A 108 -15.25 -18.56 8.05
CA ILE A 108 -14.71 -17.47 7.24
C ILE A 108 -15.15 -17.68 5.78
N THR A 109 -16.38 -17.27 5.51
CA THR A 109 -16.99 -17.44 4.19
C THR A 109 -16.39 -16.47 3.16
N GLU A 110 -16.51 -16.81 1.88
CA GLU A 110 -16.06 -15.96 0.78
C GLU A 110 -16.80 -14.60 0.77
N ASN A 111 -18.08 -14.57 1.15
CA ASN A 111 -18.84 -13.34 1.23
C ASN A 111 -18.29 -12.37 2.29
N CYS A 112 -17.81 -12.89 3.42
CA CYS A 112 -17.10 -12.10 4.43
C CYS A 112 -15.77 -11.58 3.87
N MET A 113 -14.98 -12.44 3.22
CA MET A 113 -13.70 -12.06 2.61
C MET A 113 -13.86 -10.96 1.55
N ASN A 114 -14.95 -10.98 0.78
CA ASN A 114 -15.26 -9.91 -0.17
C ASN A 114 -15.53 -8.56 0.52
N LYS A 115 -16.13 -8.56 1.72
CA LYS A 115 -16.30 -7.34 2.53
C LYS A 115 -14.96 -6.84 3.06
N TYR A 116 -14.10 -7.72 3.57
CA TYR A 116 -12.76 -7.34 4.01
C TYR A 116 -11.93 -6.73 2.87
N ASN A 117 -11.98 -7.29 1.65
CA ASN A 117 -11.30 -6.72 0.49
C ASN A 117 -11.82 -5.32 0.12
N LYS A 118 -13.13 -5.06 0.26
CA LYS A 118 -13.68 -3.71 0.06
C LYS A 118 -13.12 -2.72 1.08
N ILE A 119 -12.99 -3.14 2.35
CA ILE A 119 -12.40 -2.31 3.40
C ILE A 119 -10.91 -2.05 3.09
N PHE A 120 -10.14 -3.10 2.80
CA PHE A 120 -8.74 -2.99 2.41
C PHE A 120 -8.55 -2.00 1.25
N SER A 121 -9.34 -2.15 0.18
CA SER A 121 -9.29 -1.26 -0.98
C SER A 121 -9.56 0.18 -0.59
N PHE A 122 -10.60 0.45 0.20
CA PHE A 122 -10.91 1.79 0.70
C PHE A 122 -9.77 2.38 1.54
N LEU A 123 -9.19 1.60 2.46
CA LEU A 123 -8.07 2.05 3.29
C LEU A 123 -6.83 2.36 2.44
N LEU A 124 -6.55 1.53 1.42
CA LEU A 124 -5.45 1.76 0.50
C LEU A 124 -5.66 3.06 -0.31
N GLN A 125 -6.89 3.36 -0.74
CA GLN A 125 -7.21 4.64 -1.39
C GLN A 125 -6.94 5.84 -0.49
N LEU A 126 -7.32 5.78 0.78
CA LEU A 126 -7.04 6.84 1.75
C LEU A 126 -5.54 7.03 1.95
N LYS A 127 -4.78 5.93 2.09
CA LYS A 127 -3.32 5.99 2.17
C LYS A 127 -2.70 6.61 0.92
N HIS A 128 -3.23 6.28 -0.26
CA HIS A 128 -2.77 6.86 -1.51
C HIS A 128 -2.97 8.39 -1.53
N MET A 129 -4.16 8.86 -1.14
CA MET A 129 -4.43 10.30 -1.04
C MET A 129 -3.45 11.01 -0.09
N VAL A 130 -3.20 10.43 1.08
CA VAL A 130 -2.22 10.96 2.04
C VAL A 130 -0.82 10.99 1.46
N TRP A 131 -0.42 9.94 0.73
CA TRP A 131 0.88 9.86 0.06
C TRP A 131 1.04 10.94 -1.01
N THR A 132 0.05 11.12 -1.89
CA THR A 132 0.04 12.19 -2.89
C THR A 132 0.07 13.58 -2.26
N LEU A 133 -0.68 13.81 -1.17
CA LEU A 133 -0.66 15.09 -0.45
C LEU A 133 0.70 15.39 0.18
N LYS A 134 1.38 14.37 0.74
CA LYS A 134 2.75 14.51 1.26
C LYS A 134 3.69 14.92 0.14
N ASP A 135 3.58 14.30 -1.03
CA ASP A 135 4.42 14.63 -2.18
C ASP A 135 4.25 16.10 -2.61
N VAL A 136 3.01 16.56 -2.78
CA VAL A 136 2.69 17.97 -3.08
C VAL A 136 3.26 18.90 -2.00
N TRP A 137 3.10 18.56 -0.72
CA TRP A 137 3.65 19.35 0.37
C TRP A 137 5.18 19.42 0.33
N PHE A 138 5.88 18.31 0.05
CA PHE A 138 7.33 18.31 -0.10
C PHE A 138 7.78 19.15 -1.29
N HIS A 139 7.06 19.09 -2.41
CA HIS A 139 7.30 19.94 -3.57
C HIS A 139 7.15 21.43 -3.21
N LEU A 140 6.06 21.83 -2.57
CA LEU A 140 5.82 23.21 -2.13
C LEU A 140 6.86 23.70 -1.12
N LYS A 141 7.25 22.86 -0.16
CA LYS A 141 8.28 23.18 0.83
C LYS A 141 9.65 23.38 0.18
N ARG A 142 9.95 22.64 -0.89
CA ARG A 142 11.19 22.81 -1.68
C ARG A 142 11.15 24.08 -2.51
N THR A 143 10.03 24.39 -3.17
CA THR A 143 9.89 25.61 -3.98
C THR A 143 9.95 26.87 -3.11
N GLY A 144 9.28 26.87 -1.95
CA GLY A 144 9.36 28.00 -1.00
C GLY A 144 10.76 28.18 -0.38
N LYS A 145 11.58 27.13 -0.29
CA LYS A 145 13.00 27.24 0.10
C LYS A 145 13.88 27.76 -1.03
N THR A 146 13.59 27.41 -2.28
CA THR A 146 14.31 27.99 -3.43
C THR A 146 14.04 29.48 -3.56
N ASP A 147 12.82 29.96 -3.30
CA ASP A 147 12.54 31.41 -3.30
C ASP A 147 13.39 32.17 -2.26
N LEU A 148 13.60 31.60 -1.07
CA LEU A 148 14.47 32.19 -0.05
C LEU A 148 15.97 32.10 -0.43
N HIS A 149 16.39 31.06 -1.15
CA HIS A 149 17.76 30.93 -1.65
C HIS A 149 18.05 31.92 -2.79
N TYR A 150 17.13 32.11 -3.74
CA TYR A 150 17.22 33.17 -4.75
C TYR A 150 17.19 34.56 -4.13
N PHE A 151 16.37 34.79 -3.08
CA PHE A 151 16.35 36.07 -2.37
C PHE A 151 17.67 36.36 -1.64
N CYS A 152 18.28 35.36 -0.98
CA CYS A 152 19.62 35.48 -0.39
C CYS A 152 20.72 35.67 -1.44
N GLN A 153 20.62 35.02 -2.60
CA GLN A 153 21.62 35.10 -3.66
C GLN A 153 21.55 36.45 -4.41
N ILE A 154 20.35 37.03 -4.56
CA ILE A 154 20.15 38.40 -5.05
C ILE A 154 20.64 39.44 -4.01
N PHE A 155 20.38 39.24 -2.72
CA PHE A 155 20.89 40.14 -1.66
C PHE A 155 22.42 40.10 -1.50
N LEU A 156 23.05 38.94 -1.67
CA LEU A 156 24.52 38.81 -1.71
C LEU A 156 25.12 39.45 -2.96
N PHE A 157 24.42 39.43 -4.10
CA PHE A 157 24.86 40.12 -5.32
C PHE A 157 24.76 41.65 -5.18
N PHE A 158 23.73 42.16 -4.47
CA PHE A 158 23.56 43.60 -4.21
C PHE A 158 24.36 44.16 -3.02
N SER A 159 25.00 43.30 -2.21
CA SER A 159 25.91 43.73 -1.12
C SER A 159 27.39 43.69 -1.50
N ILE A 160 27.72 43.40 -2.77
CA ILE A 160 29.09 43.37 -3.31
C ILE A 160 29.34 44.51 -4.33
N GLU A 161 28.34 45.38 -4.59
CA GLU A 161 28.52 46.71 -5.22
C GLU A 161 28.37 47.82 -4.19
#